data_AF-A0A7J2LQ28-F1
#
_entry.id   AF-A0A7J2LQ28-F1
#
_cell.length_a   1.000
_cell.length_b   1.000
_cell.length_c   1.000
_cell.angle_alpha   90.00
_cell.angle_beta   90.00
_cell.angle_gamma   90.00
#
_symmetry.space_group_name_H-M   'P 1'
#
loop_
_entity.id
_entity.type
_entity.pdbx_description
1 polymer ?
#
loop_
_entity_poly.entity_id
_entity_poly.type
_entity_poly.pdbx_seq_one_letter_code
_entity_poly.pdbx_strand_id
1 'polypeptide(L)'
;VWIYGKKWWELEDPLSPQMFEIEKIMSPYISRFNAFTYEEGKFYAMDSTVIIRFWYDLEELRDYITKWRDTNEPSLDVEKFLQESEEILRDLGKSRETLLYLLGILNSDLIEFYYKLYAQRVTKRGSRQPKGKYFLYVPPYLNVLPISIADRSERRDIVRQVLKICGVAKELSEVEEGSEEKKIIEERVSELVGELNEKIYDLYGLDEDEKAIVQNFVLRKR
;
A
#
# COMPACT_ATOMS: atom_id res chain seq x y z
N VAL A 1 -10.96 -28.41 -10.81
CA VAL A 1 -12.28 -27.82 -10.51
C VAL A 1 -13.26 -28.39 -11.51
N TRP A 2 -14.28 -29.11 -11.06
CA TRP A 2 -15.28 -29.72 -11.95
C TRP A 2 -16.30 -28.65 -12.34
N ILE A 3 -16.31 -28.29 -13.62
CA ILE A 3 -17.01 -27.13 -14.21
C ILE A 3 -18.29 -27.56 -14.94
N TYR A 4 -18.84 -28.72 -14.60
CA TYR A 4 -19.92 -29.32 -15.38
C TYR A 4 -21.25 -28.61 -15.09
N GLY A 5 -21.83 -27.98 -16.12
CA GLY A 5 -23.13 -27.32 -16.04
C GLY A 5 -23.08 -25.82 -15.71
N LYS A 6 -21.90 -25.23 -15.49
CA LYS A 6 -21.74 -23.78 -15.33
C LYS A 6 -21.30 -23.11 -16.63
N LYS A 7 -21.87 -21.97 -16.96
CA LYS A 7 -21.45 -21.12 -18.07
C LYS A 7 -20.18 -20.37 -17.67
N TRP A 8 -19.32 -20.04 -18.62
CA TRP A 8 -17.99 -19.49 -18.31
C TRP A 8 -18.04 -18.19 -17.48
N TRP A 9 -19.07 -17.35 -17.69
CA TRP A 9 -19.30 -16.11 -16.91
C TRP A 9 -19.91 -16.34 -15.54
N GLU A 10 -20.29 -17.57 -15.18
CA GLU A 10 -20.71 -17.95 -13.82
C GLU A 10 -19.52 -18.40 -12.97
N LEU A 11 -18.32 -18.41 -13.56
CA LEU A 11 -17.04 -18.75 -12.92
C LEU A 11 -16.17 -17.50 -12.71
N GLU A 12 -16.35 -16.49 -13.56
CA GLU A 12 -15.86 -15.15 -13.30
C GLU A 12 -16.90 -14.45 -12.45
N ASP A 13 -16.50 -13.94 -11.28
CA ASP A 13 -17.30 -12.99 -10.53
C ASP A 13 -16.92 -11.63 -11.11
N PRO A 14 -17.63 -11.11 -12.14
CA PRO A 14 -17.19 -9.92 -12.84
C PRO A 14 -17.17 -8.79 -11.82
N LEU A 15 -15.97 -8.31 -11.54
CA LEU A 15 -15.75 -7.18 -10.67
C LEU A 15 -16.61 -6.02 -11.18
N SER A 16 -17.47 -5.49 -10.31
CA SER A 16 -18.32 -4.37 -10.68
C SER A 16 -17.45 -3.20 -11.18
N PRO A 17 -17.71 -2.60 -12.36
CA PRO A 17 -16.92 -1.50 -12.88
C PRO A 17 -16.75 -0.33 -11.89
N GLN A 18 -17.75 -0.15 -11.01
CA GLN A 18 -17.74 0.87 -9.96
C GLN A 18 -16.50 0.79 -9.06
N MET A 19 -15.88 -0.38 -8.88
CA MET A 19 -14.68 -0.50 -8.04
C MET A 19 -13.44 0.12 -8.65
N PHE A 20 -13.44 0.35 -9.96
CA PHE A 20 -12.39 1.05 -10.67
C PHE A 20 -12.69 2.56 -10.80
N GLU A 21 -13.92 2.99 -10.55
CA GLU A 21 -14.37 4.37 -10.75
C GLU A 21 -14.46 5.17 -9.44
N ILE A 22 -13.68 4.73 -8.44
CA ILE A 22 -13.55 5.37 -7.13
C ILE A 22 -12.09 5.69 -6.81
N GLU A 23 -11.91 6.66 -5.92
CA GLU A 23 -10.61 7.00 -5.35
C GLU A 23 -10.03 5.79 -4.60
N LYS A 24 -8.79 5.46 -4.91
CA LYS A 24 -8.12 4.25 -4.41
C LYS A 24 -6.61 4.40 -4.41
N ILE A 25 -5.95 3.49 -3.71
CA ILE A 25 -4.50 3.30 -3.82
C ILE A 25 -4.26 2.07 -4.68
N MET A 26 -3.29 2.15 -5.58
CA MET A 26 -2.89 1.06 -6.46
C MET A 26 -1.42 0.71 -6.22
N SER A 27 -1.07 -0.57 -6.36
CA SER A 27 0.33 -1.02 -6.35
C SER A 27 0.50 -2.18 -7.33
N PRO A 28 1.64 -2.31 -8.03
CA PRO A 28 1.96 -3.52 -8.78
C PRO A 28 1.89 -4.74 -7.86
N TYR A 29 1.34 -5.84 -8.39
CA TYR A 29 1.24 -7.13 -7.70
C TYR A 29 2.62 -7.68 -7.33
N ILE A 30 3.63 -7.44 -8.16
CA ILE A 30 5.03 -7.80 -7.90
C ILE A 30 5.91 -6.57 -8.09
N SER A 31 6.66 -6.19 -7.06
CA SER A 31 7.59 -5.05 -7.12
C SER A 31 8.88 -5.32 -6.34
N ARG A 32 9.94 -4.59 -6.64
CA ARG A 32 11.22 -4.62 -5.90
C ARG A 32 11.18 -3.78 -4.62
N PHE A 33 10.35 -2.75 -4.62
CA PHE A 33 10.22 -1.73 -3.58
C PHE A 33 8.75 -1.31 -3.46
N ASN A 34 8.37 -0.71 -2.34
CA ASN A 34 7.06 -0.11 -2.15
C ASN A 34 6.77 0.86 -3.29
N ALA A 35 5.67 0.62 -4.00
CA ALA A 35 5.29 1.36 -5.20
C ALA A 35 3.78 1.60 -5.18
N PHE A 36 3.31 2.26 -4.13
CA PHE A 36 1.91 2.61 -3.97
C PHE A 36 1.65 3.98 -4.60
N THR A 37 0.57 4.09 -5.35
CA THR A 37 0.13 5.35 -5.95
C THR A 37 -1.33 5.63 -5.65
N TYR A 38 -1.66 6.90 -5.51
CA TYR A 38 -3.04 7.35 -5.42
C TYR A 38 -3.66 7.47 -6.81
N GLU A 39 -4.92 7.06 -6.95
CA GLU A 39 -5.67 7.09 -8.19
C GLU A 39 -7.09 7.63 -7.94
N GLU A 40 -7.56 8.52 -8.82
CA GLU A 40 -8.81 9.30 -8.66
C GLU A 40 -10.06 8.61 -9.23
N GLY A 41 -9.99 7.33 -9.62
CA GLY A 41 -11.08 6.60 -10.26
C GLY A 41 -11.06 6.65 -11.79
N LYS A 42 -9.94 7.00 -12.42
CA LYS A 42 -9.81 7.17 -13.88
C LYS A 42 -9.22 5.96 -14.58
N PHE A 43 -8.48 5.12 -13.86
CA PHE A 43 -7.76 4.01 -14.45
C PHE A 43 -8.34 2.65 -14.04
N TYR A 44 -8.45 1.76 -15.01
CA TYR A 44 -8.81 0.36 -14.81
C TYR A 44 -7.55 -0.45 -14.49
N ALA A 45 -7.66 -1.36 -13.54
CA ALA A 45 -6.57 -2.21 -13.11
C ALA A 45 -6.62 -3.57 -13.83
N MET A 46 -5.45 -4.07 -14.23
CA MET A 46 -5.28 -5.45 -14.66
C MET A 46 -5.05 -6.36 -13.44
N ASP A 47 -5.06 -7.67 -13.66
CA ASP A 47 -4.75 -8.71 -12.67
C ASP A 47 -3.37 -8.57 -11.98
N SER A 48 -2.46 -7.86 -12.62
CA SER A 48 -1.11 -7.56 -12.14
C SER A 48 -1.03 -6.34 -11.21
N THR A 49 -2.17 -5.84 -10.74
CA THR A 49 -2.26 -4.69 -9.83
C THR A 49 -3.14 -5.02 -8.64
N VAL A 50 -2.75 -4.52 -7.46
CA VAL A 50 -3.57 -4.53 -6.26
C VAL A 50 -4.20 -3.18 -6.03
N ILE A 51 -5.45 -3.22 -5.55
CA ILE A 51 -6.27 -2.06 -5.20
C ILE A 51 -6.50 -2.07 -3.69
N ILE A 52 -6.27 -0.93 -3.04
CA ILE A 52 -6.67 -0.65 -1.66
C ILE A 52 -7.70 0.49 -1.72
N ARG A 53 -8.89 0.23 -1.18
CA ARG A 53 -10.01 1.18 -1.16
C ARG A 53 -10.84 0.98 0.10
N PHE A 54 -11.76 1.90 0.35
CA PHE A 54 -12.80 1.68 1.35
C PHE A 54 -13.80 0.63 0.87
N TRP A 55 -14.34 -0.10 1.84
CA TRP A 55 -15.51 -0.97 1.66
C TRP A 55 -16.75 -0.12 1.35
N TYR A 56 -17.60 -0.62 0.44
CA TYR A 56 -18.86 0.03 0.07
C TYR A 56 -19.80 0.10 1.26
N ASP A 57 -19.95 -1.01 1.96
CA ASP A 57 -20.84 -1.18 3.10
C ASP A 57 -20.26 -2.17 4.12
N LEU A 58 -21.01 -2.37 5.21
CA LEU A 58 -20.62 -3.29 6.28
C LEU A 58 -20.76 -4.77 5.87
N GLU A 59 -21.59 -5.08 4.87
CA GLU A 59 -21.79 -6.46 4.41
C GLU A 59 -20.55 -6.93 3.65
N GLU A 60 -20.01 -6.09 2.76
CA GLU A 60 -18.75 -6.35 2.04
C GLU A 60 -17.58 -6.59 3.00
N LEU A 61 -17.43 -5.72 4.01
CA LEU A 61 -16.40 -5.87 5.04
C LEU A 61 -16.58 -7.18 5.82
N ARG A 62 -17.81 -7.47 6.24
CA ARG A 62 -18.16 -8.68 7.01
C ARG A 62 -17.85 -9.94 6.22
N ASP A 63 -18.20 -10.01 4.94
CA ASP A 63 -17.90 -11.15 4.07
C ASP A 63 -16.39 -11.35 3.95
N TYR A 64 -15.65 -10.28 3.68
CA TYR A 64 -14.19 -10.34 3.58
C TYR A 64 -13.53 -10.84 4.87
N ILE A 65 -13.87 -10.24 6.02
CA ILE A 65 -13.21 -10.59 7.28
C ILE A 65 -13.61 -11.99 7.78
N THR A 66 -14.82 -12.46 7.46
CA THR A 66 -15.24 -13.84 7.74
C THR A 66 -14.38 -14.83 6.97
N LYS A 67 -14.14 -14.59 5.68
CA LYS A 67 -13.24 -15.41 4.85
C LYS A 67 -11.80 -15.34 5.33
N TRP A 68 -11.35 -14.15 5.77
CA TRP A 68 -10.03 -13.96 6.37
C TRP A 68 -9.86 -14.81 7.62
N ARG A 69 -10.79 -14.74 8.57
CA ARG A 69 -10.80 -15.53 9.81
C ARG A 69 -10.64 -17.02 9.49
N ASP A 70 -11.49 -17.54 8.60
CA ASP A 70 -11.53 -18.96 8.29
C ASP A 70 -10.21 -19.49 7.69
N THR A 71 -9.46 -18.62 7.01
CA THR A 71 -8.23 -19.00 6.30
C THR A 71 -6.95 -18.67 7.08
N ASN A 72 -6.90 -17.52 7.76
CA ASN A 72 -5.66 -16.95 8.30
C ASN A 72 -5.70 -16.78 9.83
N GLU A 73 -6.86 -16.57 10.43
CA GLU A 73 -6.97 -16.24 11.86
C GLU A 73 -8.26 -16.79 12.50
N PRO A 74 -8.33 -18.11 12.79
CA PRO A 74 -9.56 -18.76 13.25
C PRO A 74 -10.10 -18.23 14.59
N SER A 75 -9.26 -17.58 15.39
CA SER A 75 -9.62 -16.98 16.68
C SER A 75 -10.15 -15.55 16.57
N LEU A 76 -10.18 -14.96 15.36
CA LEU A 76 -10.64 -13.59 15.17
C LEU A 76 -12.13 -13.45 15.47
N ASP A 77 -12.48 -12.53 16.38
CA ASP A 77 -13.85 -12.13 16.65
C ASP A 77 -14.31 -11.11 15.60
N VAL A 78 -15.20 -11.55 14.70
CA VAL A 78 -15.70 -10.75 13.59
C VAL A 78 -16.52 -9.56 14.08
N GLU A 79 -17.38 -9.72 15.10
CA GLU A 79 -18.22 -8.60 15.55
C GLU A 79 -17.38 -7.53 16.22
N LYS A 80 -16.42 -7.94 17.04
CA LYS A 80 -15.48 -7.01 17.67
C LYS A 80 -14.66 -6.25 16.62
N PHE A 81 -14.14 -6.96 15.60
CA PHE A 81 -13.40 -6.33 14.51
C PHE A 81 -14.24 -5.28 13.76
N LEU A 82 -15.51 -5.59 13.48
CA LEU A 82 -16.42 -4.68 12.80
C LEU A 82 -16.69 -3.42 13.62
N GLN A 83 -16.88 -3.56 14.94
CA GLN A 83 -17.08 -2.43 15.85
C GLN A 83 -15.85 -1.52 15.90
N GLU A 84 -14.66 -2.08 16.12
CA GLU A 84 -13.41 -1.31 16.16
C GLU A 84 -13.15 -0.60 14.81
N SER A 85 -13.43 -1.29 13.69
CA SER A 85 -13.33 -0.70 12.35
C SER A 85 -14.26 0.49 12.16
N GLU A 86 -15.50 0.41 12.66
CA GLU A 86 -16.45 1.50 12.58
C GLU A 86 -16.00 2.72 13.40
N GLU A 87 -15.50 2.50 14.62
CA GLU A 87 -14.97 3.58 15.48
C GLU A 87 -13.78 4.29 14.84
N ILE A 88 -12.83 3.52 14.29
CA ILE A 88 -11.67 4.05 13.56
C ILE A 88 -12.12 4.88 12.36
N LEU A 89 -13.06 4.37 11.55
CA LEU A 89 -13.55 5.07 10.37
C LEU A 89 -14.40 6.31 10.71
N ARG A 90 -15.04 6.35 11.87
CA ARG A 90 -15.75 7.54 12.35
C ARG A 90 -14.78 8.69 12.65
N ASP A 91 -13.59 8.40 13.15
CA ASP A 91 -12.57 9.42 13.39
C ASP A 91 -11.75 9.78 12.13
N LEU A 92 -11.28 8.78 11.38
CA LEU A 92 -10.49 9.01 10.16
C LEU A 92 -11.33 9.60 9.01
N GLY A 93 -12.58 9.13 8.87
CA GLY A 93 -13.42 9.39 7.71
C GLY A 93 -12.98 8.62 6.45
N LYS A 94 -13.96 8.33 5.58
CA LYS A 94 -13.73 7.78 4.24
C LYS A 94 -13.48 8.91 3.26
N SER A 95 -12.25 9.42 3.20
CA SER A 95 -11.90 10.62 2.41
C SER A 95 -10.60 10.46 1.63
N ARG A 96 -10.40 11.34 0.66
CA ARG A 96 -9.11 11.52 -0.03
C ARG A 96 -7.96 11.78 0.94
N GLU A 97 -8.16 12.59 1.96
CA GLU A 97 -7.11 12.89 2.95
C GLU A 97 -6.67 11.62 3.67
N THR A 98 -7.60 10.75 4.02
CA THR A 98 -7.32 9.46 4.66
C THR A 98 -6.53 8.53 3.73
N LEU A 99 -6.88 8.48 2.44
CA LEU A 99 -6.12 7.70 1.45
C LEU A 99 -4.71 8.26 1.26
N LEU A 100 -4.53 9.58 1.22
CA LEU A 100 -3.21 10.21 1.10
C LEU A 100 -2.36 10.00 2.37
N TYR A 101 -2.98 10.02 3.56
CA TYR A 101 -2.30 9.67 4.80
C TYR A 101 -1.79 8.24 4.77
N LEU A 102 -2.66 7.28 4.40
CA LEU A 102 -2.28 5.89 4.24
C LEU A 102 -1.19 5.71 3.18
N LEU A 103 -1.27 6.44 2.06
CA LEU A 103 -0.24 6.43 1.01
C LEU A 103 1.14 6.84 1.54
N GLY A 104 1.20 7.84 2.43
CA GLY A 104 2.44 8.27 3.06
C GLY A 104 3.07 7.18 3.93
N ILE A 105 2.25 6.50 4.74
CA ILE A 105 2.70 5.35 5.55
C ILE A 105 3.17 4.21 4.65
N LEU A 106 2.38 3.83 3.66
CA LEU A 106 2.66 2.69 2.77
C LEU A 106 3.96 2.88 1.96
N ASN A 107 4.30 4.11 1.57
CA ASN A 107 5.53 4.41 0.85
C ASN A 107 6.72 4.77 1.77
N SER A 108 6.58 4.62 3.09
CA SER A 108 7.68 4.86 4.02
C SER A 108 8.71 3.72 4.04
N ASP A 109 9.94 4.05 4.41
CA ASP A 109 11.02 3.08 4.59
C ASP A 109 10.74 2.11 5.76
N LEU A 110 9.98 2.54 6.76
CA LEU A 110 9.54 1.68 7.86
C LEU A 110 8.63 0.55 7.36
N ILE A 111 7.63 0.88 6.54
CA ILE A 111 6.75 -0.14 5.96
C ILE A 111 7.50 -0.99 4.94
N GLU A 112 8.40 -0.43 4.15
CA GLU A 112 9.29 -1.20 3.25
C GLU A 112 10.12 -2.22 4.04
N PHE A 113 10.72 -1.81 5.16
CA PHE A 113 11.45 -2.68 6.06
C PHE A 113 10.57 -3.79 6.60
N TYR A 114 9.47 -3.44 7.27
CA TYR A 114 8.54 -4.40 7.88
C TYR A 114 7.99 -5.39 6.84
N TYR A 115 7.52 -4.87 5.70
CA TYR A 115 6.92 -5.68 4.65
C TYR A 115 7.90 -6.73 4.13
N LYS A 116 9.16 -6.35 3.91
CA LYS A 116 10.18 -7.25 3.36
C LYS A 116 10.72 -8.28 4.35
N LEU A 117 10.38 -8.18 5.64
CA LEU A 117 10.64 -9.22 6.64
C LEU A 117 9.66 -10.39 6.50
N TYR A 118 8.40 -10.11 6.14
CA TYR A 118 7.31 -11.10 6.15
C TYR A 118 6.84 -11.50 4.74
N ALA A 119 6.81 -10.56 3.79
CA ALA A 119 6.25 -10.77 2.47
C ALA A 119 7.02 -11.81 1.65
N GLN A 120 6.27 -12.61 0.91
CA GLN A 120 6.84 -13.64 0.05
C GLN A 120 7.71 -13.01 -1.03
N ARG A 121 8.95 -13.52 -1.11
CA ARG A 121 9.87 -13.24 -2.21
C ARG A 121 9.52 -14.12 -3.40
N VAL A 122 9.42 -13.51 -4.57
CA VAL A 122 9.19 -14.23 -5.83
C VAL A 122 10.49 -14.31 -6.62
N THR A 123 10.73 -15.46 -7.25
CA THR A 123 11.88 -15.68 -8.13
C THR A 123 11.39 -15.90 -9.55
N LYS A 124 12.18 -15.44 -10.53
CA LYS A 124 11.91 -15.72 -11.94
C LYS A 124 12.11 -17.22 -12.19
N ARG A 125 11.16 -17.86 -12.87
CA ARG A 125 11.28 -19.27 -13.27
C ARG A 125 12.44 -19.42 -14.27
N GLY A 126 13.47 -20.21 -13.94
CA GLY A 126 14.67 -20.38 -14.78
C GLY A 126 15.83 -21.16 -14.11
N SER A 127 16.81 -21.60 -14.92
CA SER A 127 17.90 -22.52 -14.55
C SER A 127 19.02 -21.90 -13.71
N ARG A 128 19.09 -20.57 -13.63
CA ARG A 128 19.99 -19.83 -12.75
C ARG A 128 19.12 -18.90 -11.92
N GLN A 129 18.86 -19.24 -10.66
CA GLN A 129 17.99 -18.47 -9.78
C GLN A 129 18.78 -17.27 -9.21
N PRO A 130 18.66 -16.04 -9.73
CA PRO A 130 19.08 -14.89 -8.95
C PRO A 130 18.25 -14.86 -7.65
N LYS A 131 18.90 -14.62 -6.51
CA LYS A 131 18.20 -14.50 -5.22
C LYS A 131 17.11 -13.43 -5.32
N GLY A 132 15.89 -13.77 -4.88
CA GLY A 132 14.66 -12.98 -5.01
C GLY A 132 14.82 -11.49 -4.73
N LYS A 133 14.70 -10.69 -5.79
CA LYS A 133 14.71 -9.22 -5.76
C LYS A 133 13.31 -8.60 -5.69
N TYR A 134 12.28 -9.41 -5.91
CA TYR A 134 10.90 -8.97 -6.02
C TYR A 134 10.07 -9.57 -4.90
N PHE A 135 9.06 -8.82 -4.49
CA PHE A 135 8.14 -9.14 -3.42
C PHE A 135 6.71 -9.10 -3.94
N LEU A 136 5.87 -9.94 -3.36
CA LEU A 136 4.48 -10.09 -3.71
C LEU A 136 3.63 -9.14 -2.86
N TYR A 137 2.96 -8.17 -3.49
CA TYR A 137 2.15 -7.13 -2.86
C TYR A 137 0.67 -7.50 -2.79
N VAL A 138 0.31 -8.57 -2.09
CA VAL A 138 -1.08 -9.08 -1.99
C VAL A 138 -1.45 -9.52 -0.58
N PRO A 139 -2.76 -9.71 -0.27
CA PRO A 139 -3.17 -10.47 0.89
C PRO A 139 -2.56 -11.90 0.89
N PRO A 140 -2.12 -12.43 2.05
CA PRO A 140 -2.32 -11.88 3.38
C PRO A 140 -1.33 -10.80 3.79
N TYR A 141 -0.20 -10.66 3.08
CA TYR A 141 0.91 -9.81 3.48
C TYR A 141 0.52 -8.34 3.65
N LEU A 142 -0.35 -7.80 2.79
CA LEU A 142 -0.81 -6.40 2.91
C LEU A 142 -1.78 -6.16 4.08
N ASN A 143 -2.52 -7.18 4.51
CA ASN A 143 -3.55 -7.03 5.54
C ASN A 143 -2.97 -6.95 6.97
N VAL A 144 -1.72 -7.36 7.14
CA VAL A 144 -1.03 -7.43 8.43
C VAL A 144 0.00 -6.31 8.62
N LEU A 145 -0.11 -5.26 7.81
CA LEU A 145 0.73 -4.07 7.94
C LEU A 145 0.36 -3.31 9.23
N PRO A 146 1.35 -2.90 10.04
CA PRO A 146 1.10 -2.09 11.21
C PRO A 146 0.82 -0.66 10.77
N ILE A 147 -0.44 -0.24 10.73
CA ILE A 147 -0.83 1.13 10.38
C ILE A 147 -1.15 1.91 11.65
N SER A 148 -0.31 2.88 12.00
CA SER A 148 -0.56 3.78 13.13
C SER A 148 -1.61 4.84 12.75
N ILE A 149 -2.47 5.20 13.71
CA ILE A 149 -3.47 6.26 13.57
C ILE A 149 -2.96 7.48 14.34
N ALA A 150 -2.31 8.40 13.62
CA ALA A 150 -1.79 9.66 14.17
C ALA A 150 -2.93 10.59 14.64
N ASP A 151 -2.61 11.69 15.30
CA ASP A 151 -3.63 12.71 15.59
C ASP A 151 -4.01 13.53 14.34
N ARG A 152 -5.04 14.40 14.44
CA ARG A 152 -5.50 15.20 13.29
C ARG A 152 -4.47 16.19 12.77
N SER A 153 -3.57 16.70 13.61
CA SER A 153 -2.52 17.64 13.19
C SER A 153 -1.42 16.91 12.42
N GLU A 154 -0.92 15.82 12.98
CA GLU A 154 0.11 14.98 12.37
C GLU A 154 -0.37 14.36 11.06
N ARG A 155 -1.61 13.88 11.00
CA ARG A 155 -2.24 13.42 9.75
C ARG A 155 -2.17 14.50 8.66
N ARG A 156 -2.56 15.73 8.98
CA ARG A 156 -2.53 16.85 8.02
C ARG A 156 -1.11 17.16 7.58
N ASP A 157 -0.13 17.09 8.47
CA ASP A 157 1.26 17.36 8.14
C ASP A 157 1.85 16.27 7.22
N ILE A 158 1.54 15.00 7.48
CA ILE A 158 1.90 13.88 6.60
C ILE A 158 1.23 14.03 5.23
N VAL A 159 -0.07 14.33 5.19
CA VAL A 159 -0.80 14.53 3.92
C VAL A 159 -0.20 15.69 3.12
N ARG A 160 0.17 16.81 3.77
CA ARG A 160 0.84 17.93 3.10
C ARG A 160 2.18 17.49 2.49
N GLN A 161 2.96 16.68 3.20
CA GLN A 161 4.23 16.16 2.69
C GLN A 161 4.02 15.23 1.49
N VAL A 162 3.05 14.33 1.58
CA VAL A 162 2.66 13.45 0.46
C VAL A 162 2.24 14.25 -0.76
N LEU A 163 1.43 15.30 -0.60
CA LEU A 163 1.01 16.17 -1.70
C LEU A 163 2.20 16.88 -2.36
N LYS A 164 3.20 17.32 -1.59
CA LYS A 164 4.45 17.87 -2.16
C LYS A 164 5.18 16.83 -2.99
N ILE A 165 5.36 15.62 -2.46
CA ILE A 165 6.02 14.50 -3.16
C ILE A 165 5.28 14.19 -4.46
N CYS A 166 3.95 14.09 -4.43
CA CYS A 166 3.14 13.85 -5.63
C CYS A 166 3.30 14.96 -6.68
N GLY A 167 3.39 16.23 -6.25
CA GLY A 167 3.65 17.35 -7.15
C GLY A 167 4.98 17.21 -7.89
N VAL A 168 6.06 16.95 -7.15
CA VAL A 168 7.41 16.78 -7.73
C VAL A 168 7.51 15.49 -8.55
N ALA A 169 6.87 14.40 -8.13
CA ALA A 169 6.84 13.15 -8.88
C ALA A 169 6.10 13.30 -10.23
N LYS A 170 5.11 14.19 -10.29
CA LYS A 170 4.44 14.53 -11.55
C LYS A 170 5.38 15.28 -12.48
N GLU A 171 6.08 16.31 -11.98
CA GLU A 171 7.12 17.03 -12.73
C GLU A 171 8.16 16.03 -13.27
N LEU A 172 8.62 15.10 -12.43
CA LEU A 172 9.58 14.06 -12.80
C LEU A 172 9.12 13.18 -13.97
N SER A 173 7.82 12.88 -14.05
CA SER A 173 7.25 12.03 -15.11
C SER A 173 7.18 12.71 -16.48
N GLU A 174 7.28 14.04 -16.52
CA GLU A 174 7.18 14.85 -17.73
C GLU A 174 8.55 15.21 -18.32
N VAL A 175 9.62 15.02 -17.55
CA VAL A 175 11.01 15.36 -17.94
C VAL A 175 11.69 14.23 -18.71
N GLU A 176 12.57 14.61 -19.65
CA GLU A 176 13.32 13.67 -20.49
C GLU A 176 14.24 12.76 -19.66
N GLU A 177 14.19 11.46 -19.97
CA GLU A 177 15.00 10.43 -19.35
C GLU A 177 16.51 10.69 -19.51
N GLY A 178 17.26 10.63 -18.41
CA GLY A 178 18.72 10.84 -18.42
C GLY A 178 19.19 12.30 -18.51
N SER A 179 18.27 13.27 -18.54
CA SER A 179 18.61 14.70 -18.46
C SER A 179 19.17 15.08 -17.08
N GLU A 180 19.94 16.18 -17.02
CA GLU A 180 20.44 16.71 -15.74
C GLU A 180 19.31 17.28 -14.88
N GLU A 181 18.29 17.86 -15.51
CA GLU A 181 17.06 18.31 -14.85
C GLU A 181 16.37 17.17 -14.12
N LYS A 182 16.30 15.98 -14.74
CA LYS A 182 15.72 14.81 -14.10
C LYS A 182 16.42 14.45 -12.80
N LYS A 183 17.76 14.45 -12.78
CA LYS A 183 18.54 14.13 -11.57
C LYS A 183 18.27 15.13 -10.44
N ILE A 184 18.19 16.42 -10.76
CA ILE A 184 17.87 17.47 -9.78
C ILE A 184 16.49 17.24 -9.16
N ILE A 185 15.50 16.86 -9.99
CA ILE A 185 14.15 16.57 -9.51
C ILE A 185 14.15 15.28 -8.68
N GLU A 186 14.89 14.24 -9.07
CA GLU A 186 15.04 12.99 -8.30
C GLU A 186 15.65 13.24 -6.91
N GLU A 187 16.68 14.08 -6.81
CA GLU A 187 17.28 14.50 -5.54
C GLU A 187 16.25 15.21 -4.65
N ARG A 188 15.49 16.16 -5.22
CA ARG A 188 14.39 16.85 -4.51
C ARG A 188 13.31 15.88 -4.03
N VAL A 189 12.95 14.88 -4.82
CA VAL A 189 12.02 13.81 -4.38
C VAL A 189 12.62 13.05 -3.21
N SER A 190 13.90 12.68 -3.29
CA SER A 190 14.59 11.94 -2.23
C SER A 190 14.64 12.73 -0.91
N GLU A 191 14.88 14.04 -0.96
CA GLU A 191 14.82 14.92 0.21
C GLU A 191 13.43 14.93 0.85
N LEU A 192 12.38 15.16 0.05
CA LEU A 192 11.00 15.18 0.54
C LEU A 192 10.54 13.83 1.12
N VAL A 193 11.01 12.72 0.54
CA VAL A 193 10.77 11.36 1.05
C VAL A 193 11.53 11.14 2.36
N GLY A 194 12.76 11.66 2.49
CA GLY A 194 13.51 11.65 3.75
C GLY A 194 12.76 12.38 4.87
N GLU A 195 12.25 13.58 4.59
CA GLU A 195 11.42 14.34 5.54
C GLU A 195 10.13 13.59 5.92
N LEU A 196 9.50 12.90 4.97
CA LEU A 196 8.34 12.05 5.25
C LEU A 196 8.73 10.89 6.18
N ASN A 197 9.84 10.21 5.90
CA ASN A 197 10.30 9.08 6.70
C ASN A 197 10.57 9.48 8.14
N GLU A 198 11.22 10.62 8.41
CA GLU A 198 11.42 11.08 9.79
C GLU A 198 10.10 11.27 10.53
N LYS A 199 9.08 11.88 9.89
CA LYS A 199 7.74 12.01 10.49
C LYS A 199 7.09 10.66 10.77
N ILE A 200 7.30 9.67 9.91
CA ILE A 200 6.77 8.32 10.12
C ILE A 200 7.54 7.61 11.23
N TYR A 201 8.85 7.77 11.34
CA TYR A 201 9.62 7.21 12.46
C TYR A 201 9.15 7.78 13.80
N ASP A 202 8.94 9.10 13.85
CA ASP A 202 8.42 9.77 15.05
C ASP A 202 7.01 9.26 15.41
N LEU A 203 6.12 9.08 14.42
CA LEU A 203 4.78 8.53 14.61
C LEU A 203 4.78 7.12 15.22
N TYR A 204 5.80 6.31 14.91
CA TYR A 204 5.95 4.96 15.44
C TYR A 204 6.87 4.91 16.67
N GLY A 205 7.42 6.05 17.09
CA GLY A 205 8.26 6.17 18.28
C GLY A 205 9.63 5.48 18.15
N LEU A 206 10.21 5.44 16.94
CA LEU A 206 11.51 4.81 16.72
C LEU A 206 12.64 5.66 17.31
N ASP A 207 13.59 4.98 17.96
CA ASP A 207 14.85 5.61 18.38
C ASP A 207 15.89 5.67 17.24
N GLU A 208 17.01 6.36 17.48
CA GLU A 208 18.06 6.56 16.48
C GLU A 208 18.73 5.25 16.03
N ASP A 209 18.84 4.25 16.91
CA ASP A 209 19.42 2.95 16.56
C ASP A 209 18.45 2.16 15.66
N GLU A 210 17.16 2.19 15.98
CA GLU A 210 16.10 1.59 15.17
C GLU A 210 15.97 2.25 13.80
N LYS A 211 15.99 3.59 13.74
CA LYS A 211 16.04 4.36 12.49
C LYS A 211 17.22 3.91 11.63
N ALA A 212 18.42 3.81 12.22
CA ALA A 212 19.61 3.38 11.51
C ALA A 212 19.49 1.94 10.95
N ILE A 213 18.87 1.01 11.70
CA ILE A 213 18.60 -0.36 11.24
C ILE A 213 17.69 -0.35 10.00
N VAL A 214 16.59 0.40 10.05
CA VAL A 214 15.62 0.53 8.95
C VAL A 214 16.30 1.12 7.72
N GLN A 215 16.96 2.27 7.87
CA GLN A 215 17.65 2.96 6.78
C GLN A 215 18.74 2.08 6.16
N ASN A 216 19.57 1.40 6.97
CA ASN A 216 20.61 0.50 6.47
C ASN A 216 20.02 -0.67 5.67
N PHE A 217 18.91 -1.24 6.15
CA PHE A 217 18.22 -2.31 5.43
C PHE A 217 17.73 -1.84 4.06
N VAL A 218 17.07 -0.68 3.99
CA VAL A 218 16.53 -0.15 2.74
C VAL A 218 17.65 0.19 1.76
N LEU A 219 18.71 0.86 2.21
CA LEU A 219 19.88 1.22 1.39
C LEU A 219 20.58 -0.01 0.78
N ARG A 220 20.64 -1.14 1.48
CA ARG A 220 21.23 -2.39 0.95
C ARG A 220 20.35 -3.09 -0.08
N LYS A 221 19.06 -2.74 -0.17
CA LYS A 221 18.05 -3.44 -0.96
C LYS A 221 17.60 -2.65 -2.19
N ARG A 222 17.73 -1.32 -2.18
CA ARG A 222 17.57 -0.47 -3.36
C ARG A 222 18.75 -0.70 -4.31
#